data_AF-A0A7S6MHM0-F1
#
_entry.id   AF-A0A7S6MHM0-F1
#
_cell.length_a   1.000
_cell.length_b   1.000
_cell.length_c   1.000
_cell.angle_alpha   90.00
_cell.angle_beta   90.00
_cell.angle_gamma   90.00
#
_symmetry.space_group_name_H-M   'P 1'
#
loop_
_entity.id
_entity.type
_entity.pdbx_description
1 polymer ?
#
loop_
_entity_poly.entity_id
_entity_poly.type
_entity_poly.pdbx_seq_one_letter_code
_entity_poly.pdbx_strand_id
1 'polypeptide(L)'
;MKEWQYYKLDELGTVRRGRSRHRPRNAPHLYGGKYPFVQTADIKAANLYLTSYTQTYSEAGLAQSKLWEPGTLCITIAANIADTAILGIPACFPDSVIGFTPYEGKSDARYIKYYFDIFQKTFQQISQGATQDNLSAEKLLSMKIPAPPLPTQQKIASILSAYDDLIENNLKRIKLLEEMTQITYEEWFVRMRFPGYESVSINLSNGLPEGWELLPFEDLVDFKEGPGLRNWQYRNEGIPFLNIRVIKDGDVDLQKVQYLHPEEVHAKYQHFLLQENDHVISTSGTLGRLTTIRKCHLPLCLNTSLIRMRKKNERYGTWLIKHMLSSGFFQNKCK
;
A
#
# COMPACT_ATOMS: atom_id res chain seq x y z
N MET A 1 -2.63 -11.36 -38.23
CA MET A 1 -2.97 -11.78 -36.85
C MET A 1 -4.37 -12.38 -36.90
N LYS A 2 -4.61 -13.56 -36.30
CA LYS A 2 -5.99 -14.06 -36.18
C LYS A 2 -6.74 -13.14 -35.22
N GLU A 3 -7.82 -12.52 -35.68
CA GLU A 3 -8.67 -11.68 -34.84
C GLU A 3 -9.26 -12.51 -33.69
N TRP A 4 -9.23 -11.96 -32.48
CA TRP A 4 -9.86 -12.59 -31.33
C TRP A 4 -11.38 -12.41 -31.40
N GLN A 5 -12.11 -13.46 -31.06
CA GLN A 5 -13.57 -13.39 -30.96
C GLN A 5 -13.96 -12.65 -29.68
N TYR A 6 -15.06 -11.91 -29.76
CA TYR A 6 -15.58 -11.09 -28.67
C TYR A 6 -16.84 -11.72 -28.10
N TYR A 7 -16.87 -11.88 -26.78
CA TYR A 7 -17.97 -12.53 -26.06
C TYR A 7 -18.44 -11.63 -24.91
N LYS A 8 -19.72 -11.71 -24.57
CA LYS A 8 -20.23 -11.19 -23.30
C LYS A 8 -19.73 -12.03 -22.13
N LEU A 9 -19.76 -11.45 -20.94
CA LEU A 9 -19.29 -12.14 -19.74
C LEU A 9 -20.11 -13.40 -19.41
N ASP A 10 -21.43 -13.37 -19.65
CA ASP A 10 -22.34 -14.51 -19.44
C ASP A 10 -22.18 -15.63 -20.48
N GLU A 11 -21.52 -15.36 -21.62
CA GLU A 11 -21.11 -16.38 -22.59
C GLU A 11 -19.82 -17.11 -22.18
N LEU A 12 -19.01 -16.50 -21.31
CA LEU A 12 -17.73 -17.03 -20.85
C LEU A 12 -17.82 -17.74 -19.50
N GLY A 13 -18.88 -17.50 -18.73
CA GLY A 13 -19.07 -18.08 -17.41
C GLY A 13 -20.38 -17.71 -16.76
N THR A 14 -20.63 -18.30 -15.58
CA THR A 14 -21.80 -17.98 -14.78
C THR A 14 -21.58 -16.67 -14.02
N VAL A 15 -22.44 -15.69 -14.28
CA VAL A 15 -22.44 -14.41 -13.57
C VAL A 15 -23.61 -14.35 -12.60
N ARG A 16 -23.35 -14.17 -11.31
CA ARG A 16 -24.42 -13.96 -10.31
C ARG A 16 -24.01 -12.91 -9.29
N ARG A 17 -25.01 -12.18 -8.78
CA ARG A 17 -24.82 -11.17 -7.74
C ARG A 17 -24.67 -11.83 -6.37
N GLY A 18 -23.92 -11.20 -5.48
CA GLY A 18 -23.89 -11.55 -4.05
C GLY A 18 -25.25 -11.35 -3.37
N ARG A 19 -25.34 -11.76 -2.10
CA ARG A 19 -26.59 -11.74 -1.34
C ARG A 19 -26.38 -11.18 0.06
N SER A 20 -27.09 -10.10 0.35
CA SER A 20 -27.21 -9.51 1.70
C SER A 20 -28.58 -8.83 1.82
N ARG A 21 -29.50 -9.38 2.62
CA ARG A 21 -30.88 -8.84 2.72
C ARG A 21 -31.02 -7.74 3.79
N HIS A 22 -30.23 -7.78 4.85
CA HIS A 22 -30.28 -6.80 5.94
C HIS A 22 -29.02 -5.94 5.96
N ARG A 23 -29.19 -4.65 6.31
CA ARG A 23 -28.06 -3.74 6.51
C ARG A 23 -27.43 -3.96 7.90
N PRO A 24 -26.10 -3.89 8.03
CA PRO A 24 -25.37 -4.27 9.25
C PRO A 24 -25.86 -3.58 10.53
N ARG A 25 -26.30 -2.32 10.43
CA ARG A 25 -26.68 -1.47 11.57
C ARG A 25 -27.84 -2.02 12.43
N ASN A 26 -28.67 -2.91 11.88
CA ASN A 26 -29.86 -3.43 12.58
C ASN A 26 -29.80 -4.94 12.86
N ALA A 27 -28.68 -5.61 12.59
CA ALA A 27 -28.62 -7.07 12.65
C ALA A 27 -27.22 -7.60 13.03
N PRO A 28 -26.68 -7.27 14.22
CA PRO A 28 -25.37 -7.73 14.67
C PRO A 28 -25.26 -9.26 14.76
N HIS A 29 -26.38 -9.95 15.03
CA HIS A 29 -26.46 -11.42 15.10
C HIS A 29 -26.06 -12.14 13.81
N LEU A 30 -25.99 -11.42 12.68
CA LEU A 30 -25.56 -11.97 11.40
C LEU A 30 -24.05 -12.18 11.32
N TYR A 31 -23.28 -11.51 12.17
CA TYR A 31 -21.82 -11.47 12.09
C TYR A 31 -21.15 -12.30 13.20
N GLY A 32 -19.83 -12.47 13.11
CA GLY A 32 -19.02 -13.10 14.16
C GLY A 32 -19.05 -14.62 14.15
N GLY A 33 -19.25 -15.24 13.00
CA GLY A 33 -19.17 -16.68 12.83
C GLY A 33 -17.95 -17.15 12.03
N LYS A 34 -18.07 -18.33 11.43
CA LYS A 34 -16.98 -19.03 10.72
C LYS A 34 -16.91 -18.75 9.22
N TYR A 35 -17.89 -18.06 8.65
CA TYR A 35 -17.97 -17.87 7.19
C TYR A 35 -17.35 -16.52 6.80
N PRO A 36 -16.24 -16.46 6.05
CA PRO A 36 -15.67 -15.20 5.59
C PRO A 36 -16.70 -14.37 4.82
N PHE A 37 -16.78 -13.08 5.13
CA PHE A 37 -17.66 -12.14 4.44
C PHE A 37 -16.84 -10.98 3.89
N VAL A 38 -16.59 -11.01 2.58
CA VAL A 38 -15.72 -10.06 1.89
C VAL A 38 -16.52 -8.89 1.37
N GLN A 39 -16.02 -7.69 1.60
CA GLN A 39 -16.61 -6.42 1.19
C GLN A 39 -15.82 -5.81 0.02
N THR A 40 -16.34 -4.73 -0.54
CA THR A 40 -15.70 -4.02 -1.67
C THR A 40 -14.30 -3.50 -1.31
N ALA A 41 -14.06 -3.14 -0.04
CA ALA A 41 -12.75 -2.73 0.44
C ALA A 41 -11.75 -3.89 0.49
N ASP A 42 -12.18 -5.09 0.88
CA ASP A 42 -11.31 -6.29 0.90
C ASP A 42 -10.91 -6.68 -0.54
N ILE A 43 -11.84 -6.57 -1.50
CA ILE A 43 -11.55 -6.81 -2.92
C ILE A 43 -10.54 -5.81 -3.46
N LYS A 44 -10.72 -4.51 -3.15
CA LYS A 44 -9.79 -3.45 -3.55
C LYS A 44 -8.39 -3.62 -2.96
N ALA A 45 -8.30 -4.17 -1.74
CA ALA A 45 -7.03 -4.39 -1.06
C ALA A 45 -6.31 -5.65 -1.54
N ALA A 46 -7.03 -6.61 -2.14
CA ALA A 46 -6.45 -7.81 -2.70
C ALA A 46 -5.71 -7.51 -4.01
N ASN A 47 -4.63 -8.25 -4.29
CA ASN A 47 -3.94 -8.16 -5.57
C ASN A 47 -4.58 -9.12 -6.60
N LEU A 48 -4.07 -10.34 -6.71
CA LEU A 48 -4.67 -11.36 -7.58
C LEU A 48 -5.69 -12.21 -6.81
N TYR A 49 -5.26 -12.81 -5.69
CA TYR A 49 -6.10 -13.66 -4.86
C TYR A 49 -6.54 -12.95 -3.58
N LEU A 50 -7.83 -13.06 -3.27
CA LEU A 50 -8.43 -12.60 -2.03
C LEU A 50 -8.41 -13.75 -1.01
N THR A 51 -7.54 -13.62 -0.02
CA THR A 51 -7.37 -14.56 1.10
C THR A 51 -7.62 -13.90 2.47
N SER A 52 -7.74 -12.58 2.50
CA SER A 52 -7.89 -11.77 3.71
C SER A 52 -9.27 -11.13 3.75
N TYR A 53 -9.83 -10.97 4.96
CA TYR A 53 -11.16 -10.40 5.18
C TYR A 53 -11.21 -9.75 6.56
N THR A 54 -12.11 -8.79 6.71
CA THR A 54 -12.29 -8.02 7.95
C THR A 54 -13.52 -8.43 8.75
N GLN A 55 -14.44 -9.20 8.15
CA GLN A 55 -15.70 -9.57 8.77
C GLN A 55 -16.09 -11.01 8.40
N THR A 56 -16.88 -11.63 9.27
CA THR A 56 -17.43 -12.98 9.07
C THR A 56 -18.93 -12.99 9.32
N TYR A 57 -19.62 -13.93 8.67
CA TYR A 57 -21.00 -14.27 8.93
C TYR A 57 -21.14 -15.44 9.92
N SER A 58 -22.18 -15.35 10.74
CA SER A 58 -22.78 -16.44 11.53
C SER A 58 -23.59 -17.37 10.64
N GLU A 59 -24.16 -18.44 11.22
CA GLU A 59 -25.11 -19.31 10.51
C GLU A 59 -26.32 -18.53 9.98
N ALA A 60 -26.85 -17.58 10.76
CA ALA A 60 -27.93 -16.70 10.33
C ALA A 60 -27.50 -15.75 9.19
N GLY A 61 -26.25 -15.28 9.22
CA GLY A 61 -25.64 -14.51 8.12
C GLY A 61 -25.58 -15.31 6.83
N LEU A 62 -25.08 -16.54 6.88
CA LEU A 62 -24.99 -17.42 5.72
C LEU A 62 -26.37 -17.79 5.16
N ALA A 63 -27.37 -18.03 6.03
CA ALA A 63 -28.71 -18.45 5.62
C ALA A 63 -29.40 -17.47 4.65
N GLN A 64 -29.06 -16.18 4.71
CA GLN A 64 -29.56 -15.16 3.76
C GLN A 64 -28.55 -14.78 2.68
N SER A 65 -27.34 -15.36 2.71
CA SER A 65 -26.26 -15.08 1.78
C SER A 65 -26.03 -16.28 0.84
N LYS A 66 -24.84 -16.35 0.25
CA LYS A 66 -24.35 -17.48 -0.53
C LYS A 66 -22.85 -17.60 -0.27
N LEU A 67 -22.40 -18.82 0.04
CA LEU A 67 -20.98 -19.15 0.03
C LEU A 67 -20.53 -19.40 -1.41
N TRP A 68 -19.40 -18.78 -1.77
CA TRP A 68 -18.78 -18.90 -3.08
C TRP A 68 -17.47 -19.65 -2.98
N GLU A 69 -17.19 -20.47 -3.97
CA GLU A 69 -16.00 -21.29 -4.01
C GLU A 69 -14.76 -20.49 -4.45
N PRO A 70 -13.56 -20.92 -4.03
CA PRO A 70 -12.30 -20.44 -4.58
C PRO A 70 -12.28 -20.51 -6.12
N GLY A 71 -11.57 -19.57 -6.76
CA GLY A 71 -11.55 -19.41 -8.21
C GLY A 71 -12.69 -18.55 -8.77
N THR A 72 -13.67 -18.16 -7.95
CA THR A 72 -14.68 -17.16 -8.34
C THR A 72 -14.03 -15.78 -8.45
N LEU A 73 -14.19 -15.11 -9.59
CA LEU A 73 -13.79 -13.72 -9.78
C LEU A 73 -14.86 -12.80 -9.16
N CYS A 74 -14.46 -11.99 -8.18
CA CYS A 74 -15.26 -10.93 -7.60
C CYS A 74 -15.09 -9.65 -8.42
N ILE A 75 -16.20 -8.98 -8.73
CA ILE A 75 -16.23 -7.70 -9.45
C ILE A 75 -17.11 -6.72 -8.69
N THR A 76 -16.55 -5.58 -8.29
CA THR A 76 -17.28 -4.54 -7.55
C THR A 76 -18.13 -3.68 -8.48
N ILE A 77 -19.37 -3.41 -8.05
CA ILE A 77 -20.34 -2.61 -8.82
C ILE A 77 -20.88 -1.39 -8.05
N ALA A 78 -20.42 -1.18 -6.80
CA ALA A 78 -20.77 -0.03 -5.98
C ALA A 78 -19.60 0.41 -5.09
N ALA A 79 -19.59 1.69 -4.70
CA ALA A 79 -18.51 2.39 -3.99
C ALA A 79 -17.18 2.50 -4.78
N ASN A 80 -16.56 1.37 -5.11
CA ASN A 80 -15.49 1.30 -6.10
C ASN A 80 -16.01 0.47 -7.28
N ILE A 81 -15.83 0.95 -8.50
CA ILE A 81 -16.37 0.31 -9.70
C ILE A 81 -15.24 -0.42 -10.41
N ALA A 82 -15.50 -1.69 -10.74
CA ALA A 82 -14.59 -2.56 -11.48
C ALA A 82 -13.25 -2.85 -10.77
N ASP A 83 -13.17 -2.72 -9.44
CA ASP A 83 -12.14 -3.44 -8.68
C ASP A 83 -12.44 -4.94 -8.74
N THR A 84 -11.40 -5.76 -8.97
CA THR A 84 -11.54 -7.20 -9.13
C THR A 84 -10.50 -7.99 -8.34
N ALA A 85 -10.89 -9.18 -7.87
CA ALA A 85 -10.00 -10.15 -7.23
C ALA A 85 -10.57 -11.56 -7.36
N ILE A 86 -9.73 -12.58 -7.37
CA ILE A 86 -10.15 -13.99 -7.41
C ILE A 86 -10.21 -14.53 -5.99
N LEU A 87 -11.30 -15.17 -5.59
CA LEU A 87 -11.37 -15.83 -4.28
C LEU A 87 -10.28 -16.90 -4.16
N GLY A 88 -9.39 -16.76 -3.18
CA GLY A 88 -8.44 -17.81 -2.77
C GLY A 88 -9.00 -18.72 -1.68
N ILE A 89 -10.12 -18.32 -1.05
CA ILE A 89 -10.81 -19.04 0.02
C ILE A 89 -12.33 -19.02 -0.23
N PRO A 90 -13.10 -19.97 0.33
CA PRO A 90 -14.55 -19.87 0.31
C PRO A 90 -15.04 -18.62 1.05
N ALA A 91 -15.90 -17.82 0.43
CA ALA A 91 -16.36 -16.57 1.02
C ALA A 91 -17.78 -16.17 0.59
N CYS A 92 -18.48 -15.44 1.45
CA CYS A 92 -19.72 -14.73 1.13
C CYS A 92 -19.40 -13.29 0.73
N PHE A 93 -20.23 -12.66 -0.10
CA PHE A 93 -20.11 -11.23 -0.42
C PHE A 93 -21.48 -10.56 -0.63
N PRO A 94 -21.57 -9.23 -0.39
CA PRO A 94 -22.81 -8.49 -0.51
C PRO A 94 -23.28 -8.36 -1.95
N ASP A 95 -24.50 -7.84 -2.13
CA ASP A 95 -25.06 -7.53 -3.44
C ASP A 95 -24.29 -6.41 -4.17
N SER A 96 -23.43 -5.64 -3.52
CA SER A 96 -22.51 -4.70 -4.20
C SER A 96 -21.36 -5.38 -4.97
N VAL A 97 -21.32 -6.72 -4.99
CA VAL A 97 -20.30 -7.53 -5.67
C VAL A 97 -20.97 -8.56 -6.58
N ILE A 98 -20.41 -8.73 -7.77
CA ILE A 98 -20.75 -9.79 -8.73
C ILE A 98 -19.69 -10.89 -8.62
N GLY A 99 -20.13 -12.15 -8.60
CA GLY A 99 -19.27 -13.31 -8.80
C GLY A 99 -19.36 -13.82 -10.23
N PHE A 100 -18.21 -14.02 -10.86
CA PHE A 100 -18.05 -14.69 -12.14
C PHE A 100 -17.31 -16.01 -11.93
N THR A 101 -17.91 -17.10 -12.39
CA THR A 101 -17.30 -18.44 -12.39
C THR A 101 -17.12 -18.87 -13.85
N PRO A 102 -15.89 -19.07 -14.33
CA PRO A 102 -15.64 -19.39 -15.73
C PRO A 102 -16.27 -20.74 -16.12
N TYR A 103 -16.75 -20.87 -17.35
CA TYR A 103 -17.14 -22.18 -17.89
C TYR A 103 -15.88 -22.99 -18.21
N GLU A 104 -15.90 -24.25 -17.80
CA GLU A 104 -14.82 -25.20 -18.06
C GLU A 104 -14.55 -25.31 -19.57
N GLY A 105 -13.27 -25.32 -19.95
CA GLY A 105 -12.85 -25.37 -21.35
C GLY A 105 -13.10 -24.08 -22.16
N LYS A 106 -13.69 -23.03 -21.58
CA LYS A 106 -14.05 -21.79 -22.30
C LYS A 106 -13.24 -20.58 -21.87
N SER A 107 -13.10 -20.34 -20.57
CA SER A 107 -12.42 -19.15 -20.07
C SER A 107 -11.56 -19.43 -18.83
N ASP A 108 -10.57 -18.56 -18.61
CA ASP A 108 -9.72 -18.58 -17.42
C ASP A 108 -10.02 -17.34 -16.56
N ALA A 109 -10.33 -17.53 -15.26
CA ALA A 109 -10.69 -16.44 -14.37
C ALA A 109 -9.59 -15.36 -14.26
N ARG A 110 -8.31 -15.75 -14.31
CA ARG A 110 -7.18 -14.81 -14.26
C ARG A 110 -7.10 -14.00 -15.55
N TYR A 111 -7.33 -14.62 -16.70
CA TYR A 111 -7.40 -13.88 -17.97
C TYR A 111 -8.47 -12.79 -17.92
N ILE A 112 -9.68 -13.14 -17.45
CA ILE A 112 -10.77 -12.18 -17.30
C ILE A 112 -10.40 -11.09 -16.28
N LYS A 113 -9.83 -11.45 -15.13
CA LYS A 113 -9.31 -10.51 -14.13
C LYS A 113 -8.34 -9.49 -14.74
N TYR A 114 -7.30 -9.94 -15.43
CA TYR A 114 -6.33 -9.03 -16.05
C TYR A 114 -6.93 -8.14 -17.14
N TYR A 115 -7.90 -8.67 -17.90
CA TYR A 115 -8.65 -7.85 -18.84
C TYR A 115 -9.42 -6.74 -18.10
N PHE A 116 -10.08 -7.07 -16.99
CA PHE A 116 -10.79 -6.08 -16.18
C PHE A 116 -9.88 -4.99 -15.65
N ASP A 117 -8.70 -5.36 -15.14
CA ASP A 117 -7.73 -4.40 -14.58
C ASP A 117 -7.22 -3.40 -15.63
N ILE A 118 -6.88 -3.88 -16.83
CA ILE A 118 -6.37 -3.02 -17.90
C ILE A 118 -7.43 -1.99 -18.34
N PHE A 119 -8.69 -2.43 -18.44
CA PHE A 119 -9.80 -1.61 -18.91
C PHE A 119 -10.62 -0.98 -17.78
N GLN A 120 -10.12 -1.02 -16.54
CA GLN A 120 -10.82 -0.52 -15.35
C GLN A 120 -11.32 0.92 -15.54
N LYS A 121 -10.46 1.81 -16.07
CA LYS A 121 -10.83 3.22 -16.32
C LYS A 121 -11.97 3.34 -17.34
N THR A 122 -11.96 2.53 -18.38
CA THR A 122 -13.03 2.49 -19.38
C THR A 122 -14.35 2.06 -18.72
N PHE A 123 -14.31 1.03 -17.87
CA PHE A 123 -15.49 0.58 -17.13
C PHE A 123 -16.03 1.63 -16.16
N GLN A 124 -15.14 2.37 -15.50
CA GLN A 124 -15.53 3.47 -14.61
C GLN A 124 -16.16 4.64 -15.39
N GLN A 125 -15.62 5.02 -16.55
CA GLN A 125 -16.16 6.10 -17.38
C GLN A 125 -17.55 5.79 -17.93
N ILE A 126 -17.78 4.55 -18.39
CA ILE A 126 -19.09 4.10 -18.87
C ILE A 126 -20.15 4.18 -17.75
N SER A 127 -19.73 4.04 -16.49
CA SER A 127 -20.64 4.15 -15.35
C SER A 127 -21.01 5.59 -14.97
N GLN A 128 -20.17 6.59 -15.24
CA GLN A 128 -20.39 7.98 -14.78
C GLN A 128 -21.42 8.76 -15.63
N GLY A 129 -21.67 8.34 -16.88
CA GLY A 129 -22.56 9.06 -17.81
C GLY A 129 -24.06 8.87 -17.58
N ALA A 130 -24.49 8.12 -16.56
CA ALA A 130 -25.90 7.86 -16.28
C ALA A 130 -26.29 8.43 -14.92
N THR A 131 -27.30 9.30 -14.91
CA THR A 131 -27.96 9.80 -13.70
C THR A 131 -28.31 8.62 -12.77
N GLN A 132 -27.73 8.63 -11.56
CA GLN A 132 -27.75 7.59 -10.50
C GLN A 132 -26.78 6.39 -10.64
N ASP A 133 -25.52 6.62 -10.27
CA ASP A 133 -24.70 5.90 -9.26
C ASP A 133 -24.72 4.36 -9.16
N ASN A 134 -25.08 3.61 -10.20
CA ASN A 134 -24.75 2.19 -10.28
C ASN A 134 -24.31 1.85 -11.71
N LEU A 135 -23.12 1.25 -11.83
CA LEU A 135 -22.88 0.34 -12.96
C LEU A 135 -23.91 -0.78 -12.77
N SER A 136 -25.06 -0.69 -13.46
CA SER A 136 -26.04 -1.77 -13.36
C SER A 136 -25.33 -3.05 -13.79
N ALA A 137 -25.53 -4.14 -13.05
CA ALA A 137 -24.98 -5.45 -13.40
C ALA A 137 -25.23 -5.78 -14.89
N GLU A 138 -26.36 -5.30 -15.42
CA GLU A 138 -26.75 -5.37 -16.84
C GLU A 138 -25.77 -4.68 -17.79
N LYS A 139 -25.29 -3.46 -17.48
CA LYS A 139 -24.30 -2.78 -18.31
C LYS A 139 -22.99 -3.54 -18.33
N LEU A 140 -22.52 -4.01 -17.17
CA LEU A 140 -21.30 -4.80 -17.09
C LEU A 140 -21.44 -6.10 -17.92
N LEU A 141 -22.60 -6.75 -17.85
CA LEU A 141 -22.92 -7.94 -18.63
C LEU A 141 -23.03 -7.68 -20.14
N SER A 142 -23.38 -6.46 -20.56
CA SER A 142 -23.49 -6.10 -21.98
C SER A 142 -22.13 -5.95 -22.68
N MET A 143 -21.05 -5.80 -21.92
CA MET A 143 -19.72 -5.53 -22.45
C MET A 143 -19.12 -6.78 -23.08
N LYS A 144 -18.40 -6.58 -24.18
CA LYS A 144 -17.73 -7.65 -24.90
C LYS A 144 -16.25 -7.71 -24.55
N ILE A 145 -15.78 -8.89 -24.20
CA ILE A 145 -14.40 -9.21 -23.87
C ILE A 145 -13.82 -10.04 -25.02
N PRO A 146 -12.64 -9.69 -25.57
CA PRO A 146 -11.98 -10.56 -26.52
C PRO A 146 -11.49 -11.80 -25.77
N ALA A 147 -11.87 -12.99 -26.23
CA ALA A 147 -11.44 -14.24 -25.62
C ALA A 147 -10.78 -15.12 -26.69
N PRO A 148 -9.43 -15.19 -26.73
CA PRO A 148 -8.74 -16.16 -27.58
C PRO A 148 -9.00 -17.60 -27.09
N PRO A 149 -8.56 -18.64 -27.80
CA PRO A 149 -8.67 -20.02 -27.32
C PRO A 149 -8.10 -20.18 -25.91
N LEU A 150 -8.72 -21.04 -25.09
CA LEU A 150 -8.35 -21.23 -23.68
C LEU A 150 -6.84 -21.41 -23.44
N PRO A 151 -6.08 -22.19 -24.23
CA PRO A 151 -4.63 -22.31 -24.05
C PRO A 151 -3.88 -20.97 -24.15
N THR A 152 -4.35 -20.07 -25.01
CA THR A 152 -3.80 -18.71 -25.14
C THR A 152 -4.16 -17.85 -23.94
N GLN A 153 -5.42 -17.92 -23.46
CA GLN A 153 -5.83 -17.23 -22.24
C GLN A 153 -4.98 -17.65 -21.04
N GLN A 154 -4.79 -18.96 -20.86
CA GLN A 154 -3.99 -19.55 -19.80
C GLN A 154 -2.52 -19.13 -19.89
N LYS A 155 -1.94 -19.09 -21.10
CA LYS A 155 -0.56 -18.63 -21.30
C LYS A 155 -0.38 -17.15 -20.94
N ILE A 156 -1.30 -16.29 -21.33
CA ILE A 156 -1.27 -14.87 -20.96
C ILE A 156 -1.39 -14.74 -19.44
N ALA A 157 -2.41 -15.39 -18.86
CA ALA A 157 -2.65 -15.40 -17.43
C ALA A 157 -1.44 -15.90 -16.63
N SER A 158 -0.78 -16.98 -17.06
CA SER A 158 0.37 -17.54 -16.35
C SER A 158 1.58 -16.60 -16.34
N ILE A 159 1.80 -15.86 -17.43
CA ILE A 159 2.90 -14.89 -17.49
C ILE A 159 2.63 -13.74 -16.52
N LEU A 160 1.41 -13.18 -16.54
CA LEU A 160 1.05 -12.07 -15.68
C LEU A 160 0.99 -12.48 -14.20
N SER A 161 0.44 -13.65 -13.89
CA SER A 161 0.36 -14.13 -12.50
C SER A 161 1.73 -14.43 -11.91
N ALA A 162 2.70 -14.86 -12.71
CA ALA A 162 4.07 -15.04 -12.23
C ALA A 162 4.69 -13.72 -11.73
N TYR A 163 4.35 -12.58 -12.34
CA TYR A 163 4.78 -11.27 -11.84
C TYR A 163 4.06 -10.87 -10.56
N ASP A 164 2.74 -11.13 -10.46
CA ASP A 164 1.99 -10.89 -9.23
C ASP A 164 2.55 -11.70 -8.05
N ASP A 165 2.87 -12.98 -8.28
CA ASP A 165 3.48 -13.85 -7.27
C ASP A 165 4.86 -13.33 -6.83
N LEU A 166 5.67 -12.83 -7.77
CA LEU A 166 6.97 -12.21 -7.46
C LEU A 166 6.80 -10.92 -6.64
N ILE A 167 5.84 -10.07 -6.99
CA ILE A 167 5.54 -8.84 -6.25
C ILE A 167 5.12 -9.18 -4.82
N GLU A 168 4.17 -10.11 -4.65
CA GLU A 168 3.67 -10.51 -3.34
C GLU A 168 4.78 -11.10 -2.46
N ASN A 169 5.62 -11.97 -3.02
CA ASN A 169 6.75 -12.56 -2.30
C ASN A 169 7.78 -11.51 -1.88
N ASN A 170 8.08 -10.54 -2.74
CA ASN A 170 9.01 -9.47 -2.41
C ASN A 170 8.44 -8.53 -1.33
N LEU A 171 7.14 -8.20 -1.38
CA LEU A 171 6.49 -7.40 -0.34
C LEU A 171 6.53 -8.12 1.03
N LYS A 172 6.29 -9.44 1.06
CA LYS A 172 6.44 -10.24 2.30
C LYS A 172 7.88 -10.23 2.82
N ARG A 173 8.87 -10.37 1.93
CA ARG A 173 10.30 -10.31 2.29
C ARG A 173 10.67 -8.94 2.87
N ILE A 174 10.23 -7.86 2.25
CA ILE A 174 10.47 -6.49 2.73
C ILE A 174 9.93 -6.34 4.16
N LYS A 175 8.67 -6.73 4.40
CA LYS A 175 8.06 -6.65 5.72
C LYS A 175 8.83 -7.44 6.78
N LEU A 176 9.22 -8.69 6.48
CA LEU A 176 10.01 -9.50 7.42
C LEU A 176 11.39 -8.89 7.70
N LEU A 177 12.05 -8.33 6.70
CA LEU A 177 13.35 -7.66 6.87
C LEU A 177 13.23 -6.40 7.73
N GLU A 178 12.15 -5.64 7.57
CA GLU A 178 11.85 -4.47 8.41
C GLU A 178 11.61 -4.88 9.88
N GLU A 179 10.81 -5.92 10.11
CA GLU A 179 10.56 -6.46 11.46
C GLU A 179 11.85 -6.98 12.11
N MET A 180 12.66 -7.76 11.39
CA MET A 180 13.96 -8.23 11.90
C MET A 180 14.91 -7.08 12.20
N THR A 181 14.91 -6.03 11.39
CA THR A 181 15.73 -4.83 11.62
C THR A 181 15.33 -4.15 12.93
N GLN A 182 14.03 -4.01 13.19
CA GLN A 182 13.53 -3.42 14.43
C GLN A 182 13.93 -4.27 15.65
N ILE A 183 13.72 -5.58 15.59
CA ILE A 183 14.07 -6.50 16.69
C ILE A 183 15.57 -6.47 16.96
N THR A 184 16.40 -6.50 15.90
CA THR A 184 17.86 -6.44 16.01
C THR A 184 18.30 -5.15 16.69
N TYR A 185 17.70 -4.01 16.32
CA TYR A 185 17.98 -2.73 16.96
C TYR A 185 17.64 -2.75 18.46
N GLU A 186 16.47 -3.29 18.82
CA GLU A 186 16.04 -3.39 20.22
C GLU A 186 16.96 -4.32 21.03
N GLU A 187 17.32 -5.49 20.49
CA GLU A 187 18.26 -6.39 21.17
C GLU A 187 19.62 -5.70 21.38
N TRP A 188 20.16 -5.03 20.36
CA TRP A 188 21.52 -4.52 20.41
C TRP A 188 21.67 -3.22 21.19
N PHE A 189 20.73 -2.29 21.02
CA PHE A 189 20.88 -0.91 21.53
C PHE A 189 19.94 -0.56 22.68
N VAL A 190 18.94 -1.40 22.97
CA VAL A 190 18.04 -1.22 24.12
C VAL A 190 18.31 -2.27 25.19
N ARG A 191 18.46 -3.55 24.78
CA ARG A 191 18.74 -4.66 25.70
C ARG A 191 20.23 -4.98 25.85
N MET A 192 21.09 -4.28 25.10
CA MET A 192 22.55 -4.43 25.12
C MET A 192 23.05 -5.85 24.81
N ARG A 193 22.32 -6.60 23.99
CA ARG A 193 22.62 -7.95 23.51
C ARG A 193 23.12 -7.95 22.07
N PHE A 194 24.12 -7.12 21.80
CA PHE A 194 24.81 -7.06 20.51
C PHE A 194 25.81 -8.23 20.37
N PRO A 195 26.28 -8.59 19.16
CA PRO A 195 27.17 -9.73 18.99
C PRO A 195 28.45 -9.61 19.84
N GLY A 196 28.71 -10.59 20.70
CA GLY A 196 29.87 -10.61 21.61
C GLY A 196 29.67 -9.88 22.95
N TYR A 197 28.45 -9.41 23.25
CA TYR A 197 28.13 -8.71 24.50
C TYR A 197 28.50 -9.50 25.77
N GLU A 198 28.52 -10.83 25.71
CA GLU A 198 28.87 -11.70 26.85
C GLU A 198 30.30 -11.49 27.35
N SER A 199 31.19 -10.99 26.48
CA SER A 199 32.58 -10.70 26.80
C SER A 199 32.83 -9.26 27.24
N VAL A 200 31.81 -8.39 27.17
CA VAL A 200 31.91 -6.97 27.47
C VAL A 200 31.37 -6.70 28.87
N SER A 201 32.16 -6.05 29.71
CA SER A 201 31.71 -5.59 31.03
C SER A 201 30.68 -4.47 30.90
N ILE A 202 29.69 -4.46 31.79
CA ILE A 202 28.75 -3.35 31.93
C ILE A 202 29.30 -2.38 32.97
N ASN A 203 29.33 -1.10 32.63
CA ASN A 203 29.64 -0.03 33.56
C ASN A 203 28.46 0.16 34.53
N LEU A 204 28.69 -0.13 35.82
CA LEU A 204 27.64 -0.11 36.85
C LEU A 204 27.06 1.28 37.13
N SER A 205 27.77 2.35 36.77
CA SER A 205 27.33 3.72 37.04
C SER A 205 26.26 4.22 36.05
N ASN A 206 26.30 3.77 34.80
CA ASN A 206 25.39 4.21 33.74
C ASN A 206 24.60 3.07 33.08
N GLY A 207 24.90 1.81 33.41
CA GLY A 207 24.22 0.63 32.86
C GLY A 207 24.55 0.35 31.40
N LEU A 208 25.61 0.95 30.84
CA LEU A 208 26.03 0.78 29.45
C LEU A 208 27.24 -0.16 29.34
N PRO A 209 27.45 -0.80 28.18
CA PRO A 209 28.68 -1.53 27.91
C PRO A 209 29.92 -0.63 28.03
N GLU A 210 31.03 -1.20 28.49
CA GLU A 210 32.29 -0.46 28.61
C GLU A 210 32.68 0.19 27.26
N GLY A 211 33.08 1.46 27.30
CA GLY A 211 33.40 2.25 26.11
C GLY A 211 32.20 2.86 25.37
N TRP A 212 30.97 2.58 25.81
CA TRP A 212 29.77 3.27 25.31
C TRP A 212 29.51 4.53 26.12
N GLU A 213 29.04 5.56 25.44
CA GLU A 213 28.76 6.88 26.02
C GLU A 213 27.31 7.28 25.73
N LEU A 214 26.65 7.86 26.72
CA LEU A 214 25.33 8.46 26.54
C LEU A 214 25.50 9.91 26.14
N LEU A 215 25.15 10.22 24.89
CA LEU A 215 25.25 11.57 24.34
C LEU A 215 23.85 12.19 24.14
N PRO A 216 23.69 13.50 24.38
CA PRO A 216 22.52 14.24 23.95
C PRO A 216 22.24 14.04 22.45
N PHE A 217 20.98 13.84 22.08
CA PHE A 217 20.61 13.60 20.68
C PHE A 217 21.03 14.76 19.75
N GLU A 218 20.96 15.99 20.25
CA GLU A 218 21.40 17.19 19.54
C GLU A 218 22.90 17.19 19.22
N ASP A 219 23.74 16.46 19.95
CA ASP A 219 25.17 16.35 19.65
C ASP A 219 25.45 15.42 18.47
N LEU A 220 24.52 14.52 18.17
CA LEU A 220 24.61 13.55 17.09
C LEU A 220 24.04 14.11 15.77
N VAL A 221 22.97 14.91 15.86
CA VAL A 221 22.11 15.26 14.73
C VAL A 221 21.81 16.76 14.66
N ASP A 222 22.00 17.33 13.46
CA ASP A 222 21.42 18.62 13.06
C ASP A 222 19.99 18.38 12.59
N PHE A 223 19.02 18.86 13.36
CA PHE A 223 17.61 18.82 12.98
C PHE A 223 17.15 20.17 12.45
N LYS A 224 16.40 20.14 11.35
CA LYS A 224 15.92 21.36 10.69
C LYS A 224 14.54 21.14 10.14
N GLU A 225 13.58 21.92 10.61
CA GLU A 225 12.25 22.01 10.01
C GLU A 225 12.30 22.88 8.75
N GLY A 226 11.51 22.55 7.72
CA GLY A 226 11.46 23.37 6.50
C GLY A 226 10.71 24.70 6.68
N PRO A 227 10.79 25.61 5.70
CA PRO A 227 10.10 26.88 5.74
C PRO A 227 8.59 26.70 5.55
N GLY A 228 7.83 27.63 6.12
CA GLY A 228 6.41 27.81 5.80
C GLY A 228 6.27 28.45 4.42
N LEU A 229 5.80 27.68 3.44
CA LEU A 229 5.56 28.15 2.07
C LEU A 229 4.10 28.58 1.89
N ARG A 230 3.88 29.62 1.07
CA ARG A 230 2.55 30.13 0.71
C ARG A 230 2.13 29.62 -0.66
N ASN A 231 0.82 29.44 -0.85
CA ASN A 231 0.26 28.89 -2.11
C ASN A 231 0.71 29.64 -3.37
N TRP A 232 0.90 30.96 -3.30
CA TRP A 232 1.33 31.78 -4.44
C TRP A 232 2.79 31.51 -4.89
N GLN A 233 3.61 30.89 -4.03
CA GLN A 233 4.99 30.50 -4.34
C GLN A 233 5.04 29.20 -5.17
N TYR A 234 3.96 28.41 -5.18
CA TYR A 234 3.95 27.13 -5.87
C TYR A 234 3.99 27.30 -7.39
N ARG A 235 4.77 26.43 -8.04
CA ARG A 235 4.99 26.37 -9.49
C ARG A 235 4.88 24.93 -9.98
N ASN A 236 4.75 24.80 -11.29
CA ASN A 236 4.74 23.51 -11.99
C ASN A 236 6.14 23.08 -12.46
N GLU A 237 7.15 23.92 -12.29
CA GLU A 237 8.56 23.68 -12.64
C GLU A 237 9.50 24.45 -11.71
N GLY A 238 10.76 24.03 -11.64
CA GLY A 238 11.80 24.64 -10.80
C GLY A 238 12.46 23.64 -9.85
N ILE A 239 12.70 24.04 -8.60
CA ILE A 239 13.24 23.14 -7.58
C ILE A 239 12.09 22.45 -6.85
N PRO A 240 12.01 21.11 -6.86
CA PRO A 240 10.94 20.41 -6.18
C PRO A 240 11.08 20.56 -4.67
N PHE A 241 9.96 20.67 -3.96
CA PHE A 241 9.96 20.66 -2.50
C PHE A 241 9.30 19.40 -1.92
N LEU A 242 9.95 18.83 -0.91
CA LEU A 242 9.49 17.66 -0.19
C LEU A 242 8.46 18.09 0.85
N ASN A 243 7.23 17.62 0.69
CA ASN A 243 6.18 17.69 1.71
C ASN A 243 5.72 16.27 2.06
N ILE A 244 4.89 16.13 3.11
CA ILE A 244 4.43 14.81 3.56
C ILE A 244 3.76 13.95 2.48
N ARG A 245 3.13 14.56 1.45
CA ARG A 245 2.44 13.85 0.36
C ARG A 245 3.41 13.24 -0.66
N VAL A 246 4.62 13.78 -0.75
CA VAL A 246 5.70 13.28 -1.62
C VAL A 246 6.37 12.05 -1.01
N ILE A 247 6.24 11.84 0.30
CA ILE A 247 6.74 10.63 0.96
C ILE A 247 5.66 9.53 0.89
N LYS A 248 5.98 8.44 0.19
CA LYS A 248 5.11 7.28 0.00
C LYS A 248 5.91 5.99 0.15
N ASP A 249 5.37 5.04 0.91
CA ASP A 249 5.97 3.70 1.09
C ASP A 249 7.45 3.75 1.53
N GLY A 250 7.82 4.73 2.38
CA GLY A 250 9.18 4.92 2.88
C GLY A 250 10.15 5.61 1.91
N ASP A 251 9.69 6.00 0.72
CA ASP A 251 10.49 6.61 -0.34
C ASP A 251 9.89 7.95 -0.82
N VAL A 252 10.64 8.65 -1.67
CA VAL A 252 10.25 9.92 -2.27
C VAL A 252 9.63 9.66 -3.65
N ASP A 253 8.34 9.97 -3.80
CA ASP A 253 7.59 9.91 -5.06
C ASP A 253 7.45 11.31 -5.67
N LEU A 254 8.26 11.61 -6.67
CA LEU A 254 8.29 12.91 -7.33
C LEU A 254 7.21 13.08 -8.42
N GLN A 255 6.34 12.09 -8.68
CA GLN A 255 5.37 12.18 -9.79
C GLN A 255 4.37 13.34 -9.64
N LYS A 256 4.08 13.76 -8.40
CA LYS A 256 3.12 14.85 -8.09
C LYS A 256 3.74 15.94 -7.23
N VAL A 257 5.06 16.11 -7.33
CA VAL A 257 5.77 17.14 -6.57
C VAL A 257 5.41 18.53 -7.09
N GLN A 258 5.39 19.50 -6.19
CA GLN A 258 5.26 20.91 -6.52
C GLN A 258 6.63 21.57 -6.46
N TYR A 259 6.78 22.69 -7.17
CA TYR A 259 8.07 23.34 -7.36
C TYR A 259 8.08 24.75 -6.80
N LEU A 260 9.30 25.24 -6.52
CA LEU A 260 9.60 26.62 -6.17
C LEU A 260 10.51 27.23 -7.23
N HIS A 261 10.45 28.56 -7.35
CA HIS A 261 11.31 29.29 -8.26
C HIS A 261 12.78 29.13 -7.84
N PRO A 262 13.71 28.74 -8.74
CA PRO A 262 15.11 28.49 -8.38
C PRO A 262 15.78 29.69 -7.70
N GLU A 263 15.59 30.91 -8.19
CA GLU A 263 16.21 32.11 -7.59
C GLU A 263 15.71 32.35 -6.16
N GLU A 264 14.43 32.10 -5.89
CA GLU A 264 13.88 32.26 -4.54
C GLU A 264 14.50 31.23 -3.59
N VAL A 265 14.66 29.99 -4.04
CA VAL A 265 15.30 28.95 -3.26
C VAL A 265 16.76 29.30 -2.98
N HIS A 266 17.53 29.70 -3.98
CA HIS A 266 18.94 30.04 -3.77
C HIS A 266 19.12 31.30 -2.91
N ALA A 267 18.24 32.30 -3.04
CA ALA A 267 18.34 33.53 -2.26
C ALA A 267 17.84 33.39 -0.81
N LYS A 268 16.78 32.60 -0.56
CA LYS A 268 16.10 32.56 0.74
C LYS A 268 16.11 31.19 1.42
N TYR A 269 16.06 30.10 0.65
CA TYR A 269 15.83 28.75 1.17
C TYR A 269 16.99 27.78 0.95
N GLN A 270 18.17 28.27 0.56
CA GLN A 270 19.33 27.44 0.23
C GLN A 270 19.71 26.49 1.38
N HIS A 271 19.57 26.94 2.62
CA HIS A 271 19.86 26.16 3.83
C HIS A 271 18.81 25.09 4.16
N PHE A 272 17.72 25.02 3.40
CA PHE A 272 16.70 23.96 3.44
C PHE A 272 16.84 22.95 2.30
N LEU A 273 17.82 23.13 1.39
CA LEU A 273 18.15 22.11 0.41
C LEU A 273 18.69 20.87 1.12
N LEU A 274 18.11 19.74 0.72
CA LEU A 274 18.48 18.43 1.21
C LEU A 274 19.74 17.94 0.52
N GLN A 275 20.44 17.06 1.21
CA GLN A 275 21.64 16.38 0.74
C GLN A 275 21.40 14.87 0.73
N GLU A 276 22.27 14.15 0.01
CA GLU A 276 22.27 12.70 0.06
C GLU A 276 22.51 12.24 1.50
N ASN A 277 21.76 11.22 1.93
CA ASN A 277 21.74 10.67 3.29
C ASN A 277 21.05 11.52 4.36
N ASP A 278 20.40 12.63 4.01
CA ASP A 278 19.47 13.26 4.94
C ASP A 278 18.33 12.30 5.27
N HIS A 279 18.02 12.14 6.56
CA HIS A 279 16.81 11.44 7.00
C HIS A 279 15.71 12.45 7.24
N VAL A 280 14.52 12.23 6.68
CA VAL A 280 13.41 13.17 6.82
C VAL A 280 12.23 12.47 7.46
N ILE A 281 11.68 13.09 8.51
CA ILE A 281 10.54 12.58 9.28
C ILE A 281 9.39 13.60 9.29
N SER A 282 8.16 13.12 9.17
CA SER A 282 6.96 13.96 9.27
C SER A 282 6.62 14.34 10.72
N THR A 283 6.30 15.62 10.93
CA THR A 283 5.87 16.17 12.23
C THR A 283 4.37 16.42 12.33
N SER A 284 3.68 16.51 11.20
CA SER A 284 2.26 16.87 11.14
C SER A 284 1.45 15.77 10.43
N GLY A 285 0.46 15.20 11.12
CA GLY A 285 -0.29 13.99 10.68
C GLY A 285 0.19 12.73 11.42
N THR A 286 -0.07 11.53 10.88
CA THR A 286 0.46 10.26 11.43
C THR A 286 1.97 10.40 11.63
N LEU A 287 2.42 10.46 12.89
CA LEU A 287 3.82 10.33 13.27
C LEU A 287 4.38 9.08 12.57
N GLY A 288 5.51 9.22 11.87
CA GLY A 288 6.27 8.05 11.38
C GLY A 288 6.49 7.90 9.87
N ARG A 289 6.17 8.88 9.01
CA ARG A 289 6.71 8.84 7.63
C ARG A 289 8.18 9.24 7.65
N LEU A 290 9.06 8.25 7.65
CA LEU A 290 10.51 8.39 7.60
C LEU A 290 11.02 8.01 6.21
N THR A 291 11.91 8.81 5.62
CA THR A 291 12.62 8.46 4.39
C THR A 291 14.08 8.92 4.43
N THR A 292 14.91 8.35 3.56
CA THR A 292 16.31 8.76 3.35
C THR A 292 16.45 9.34 1.95
N ILE A 293 17.01 10.54 1.85
CA ILE A 293 17.26 11.20 0.58
C ILE A 293 18.43 10.53 -0.14
N ARG A 294 18.19 10.12 -1.39
CA ARG A 294 19.19 9.54 -2.29
C ARG A 294 19.61 10.56 -3.32
N LYS A 295 20.78 10.35 -3.93
CA LYS A 295 21.28 11.21 -5.01
C LYS A 295 20.28 11.43 -6.15
N CYS A 296 19.48 10.41 -6.50
CA CYS A 296 18.47 10.50 -7.56
C CYS A 296 17.27 11.38 -7.21
N HIS A 297 17.07 11.73 -5.93
CA HIS A 297 16.00 12.62 -5.49
C HIS A 297 16.36 14.09 -5.57
N LEU A 298 17.65 14.40 -5.72
CA LEU A 298 18.17 15.76 -5.65
C LEU A 298 18.09 16.48 -7.01
N PRO A 299 17.93 17.82 -7.03
CA PRO A 299 17.81 18.72 -5.87
C PRO A 299 16.42 18.65 -5.22
N LEU A 300 16.33 18.83 -3.90
CA LEU A 300 15.07 18.80 -3.17
C LEU A 300 15.09 19.82 -2.02
N CYS A 301 14.06 20.63 -1.87
CA CYS A 301 13.93 21.61 -0.79
C CYS A 301 12.96 21.09 0.29
N LEU A 302 13.28 21.28 1.57
CA LEU A 302 12.39 20.87 2.67
C LEU A 302 11.15 21.77 2.78
N ASN A 303 10.09 21.29 3.42
CA ASN A 303 8.87 22.03 3.77
C ASN A 303 8.59 21.91 5.28
N THR A 304 7.89 22.87 5.89
CA THR A 304 7.46 22.86 7.31
C THR A 304 6.75 21.59 7.79
N SER A 305 6.10 20.84 6.89
CA SER A 305 5.48 19.55 7.26
C SER A 305 6.46 18.44 7.68
N LEU A 306 7.77 18.68 7.54
CA LEU A 306 8.84 17.71 7.72
C LEU A 306 10.03 18.30 8.48
N ILE A 307 10.68 17.46 9.28
CA ILE A 307 12.00 17.72 9.89
C ILE A 307 13.04 16.86 9.20
N ARG A 308 14.13 17.48 8.77
CA ARG A 308 15.34 16.79 8.32
C ARG A 308 16.26 16.56 9.52
N MET A 309 16.87 15.39 9.56
CA MET A 309 17.83 14.90 10.53
C MET A 309 19.11 14.56 9.76
N ARG A 310 20.18 15.31 10.01
CA ARG A 310 21.49 15.12 9.38
C ARG A 310 22.54 14.84 10.45
N LYS A 311 23.39 13.84 10.24
CA LYS A 311 24.51 13.60 11.17
C LYS A 311 25.45 14.81 11.22
N LYS A 312 25.88 15.22 12.41
CA LYS A 312 26.81 16.36 12.58
C LYS A 312 28.24 16.03 12.17
N ASN A 313 28.64 14.76 12.25
CA ASN A 313 29.98 14.33 11.92
C ASN A 313 30.00 12.89 11.37
N GLU A 314 31.14 12.51 10.78
CA GLU A 314 31.36 11.18 10.20
C GLU A 314 31.70 10.10 11.23
N ARG A 315 31.87 10.45 12.51
CA ARG A 315 32.12 9.47 13.60
C ARG A 315 30.92 8.53 13.76
N TYR A 316 29.72 9.00 13.43
CA TYR A 316 28.49 8.23 13.57
C TYR A 316 28.03 7.63 12.24
N GLY A 317 27.65 6.35 12.30
CA GLY A 317 27.09 5.67 11.15
C GLY A 317 25.78 6.33 10.70
N THR A 318 25.68 6.64 9.40
CA THR A 318 24.48 7.26 8.81
C THR A 318 23.20 6.53 9.22
N TRP A 319 23.19 5.21 9.09
CA TRP A 319 22.01 4.39 9.34
C TRP A 319 21.61 4.28 10.82
N LEU A 320 22.51 4.60 11.75
CA LEU A 320 22.21 4.57 13.18
C LEU A 320 21.04 5.51 13.50
N ILE A 321 21.07 6.72 12.92
CA ILE A 321 20.02 7.73 13.09
C ILE A 321 18.70 7.20 12.53
N LYS A 322 18.70 6.65 11.31
CA LYS A 322 17.49 6.08 10.70
C LYS A 322 16.88 4.99 11.59
N HIS A 323 17.68 4.03 12.03
CA HIS A 323 17.18 2.89 12.80
C HIS A 323 16.68 3.30 14.18
N MET A 324 17.36 4.24 14.83
CA MET A 324 16.87 4.84 16.06
C MET A 324 15.52 5.54 15.84
N LEU A 325 15.39 6.39 14.81
CA LEU A 325 14.13 7.08 14.51
C LEU A 325 12.99 6.12 14.17
N SER A 326 13.27 4.98 13.52
CA SER A 326 12.26 3.96 13.21
C SER A 326 11.95 3.02 14.37
N SER A 327 12.77 3.00 15.43
CA SER A 327 12.60 2.05 16.53
C SER A 327 11.32 2.30 17.32
N GLY A 328 10.71 1.23 17.83
CA GLY A 328 9.58 1.33 18.76
C GLY A 328 9.93 2.15 20.01
N PHE A 329 11.20 2.09 20.45
CA PHE A 329 11.71 2.88 21.58
C PHE A 329 11.57 4.39 21.34
N PHE A 330 12.02 4.90 20.18
CA PHE A 330 11.91 6.32 19.85
C PHE A 330 10.45 6.72 19.61
N GLN A 331 9.73 5.93 18.82
CA GLN A 331 8.32 6.21 18.47
C GLN A 331 7.41 6.26 19.71
N ASN A 332 7.66 5.44 20.73
CA ASN A 332 6.88 5.45 21.97
C ASN A 332 7.21 6.64 22.90
N LYS A 333 8.41 7.23 22.80
CA LYS A 333 8.79 8.43 23.58
C LYS A 333 8.28 9.73 22.96
N CYS A 334 7.93 9.73 21.67
CA CYS A 334 7.43 10.88 20.93
C CYS A 334 5.89 10.93 20.79
N LYS A 335 5.18 9.90 21.29
CA LYS A 335 3.73 9.92 21.49
C LYS A 335 3.40 10.54 22.84
#